data_AF-A0A1G9THL0-F1
#
_entry.id   AF-A0A1G9THL0-F1
#
_cell.length_a   1.000
_cell.length_b   1.000
_cell.length_c   1.000
_cell.angle_alpha   90.00
_cell.angle_beta   90.00
_cell.angle_gamma   90.00
#
_symmetry.space_group_name_H-M   'P 1'
#
loop_
_entity.id
_entity.type
_entity.pdbx_description
1 polymer ?
#
loop_
_entity_poly.entity_id
_entity_poly.type
_entity_poly.pdbx_seq_one_letter_code
_entity_poly.pdbx_strand_id
1 'polypeptide(L)'
;MQRFYRCCWAITLLVAVLFTGAVSIQAEDQEPTEPMPELTDNQQKELAIMYQDMFDKRKGIISKYVEFGVLEKEKADQIIKHLDEHYQMLEENGFVIDRKHHHGKHEGKFTH
;
A
#
# COMPACT_ATOMS: atom_id res chain seq x y z
N MET A 1 -31.78 46.06 -41.89
CA MET A 1 -31.93 44.87 -41.02
C MET A 1 -30.75 43.89 -41.07
N GLN A 2 -29.50 44.28 -41.43
CA GLN A 2 -28.34 43.37 -41.33
C GLN A 2 -27.24 43.90 -40.39
N ARG A 3 -27.15 45.22 -40.19
CA ARG A 3 -26.20 45.84 -39.26
C ARG A 3 -26.55 45.62 -37.79
N PHE A 4 -27.84 45.58 -37.46
CA PHE A 4 -28.33 45.23 -36.11
C PHE A 4 -28.03 43.77 -35.74
N TYR A 5 -28.24 42.83 -36.67
CA TYR A 5 -27.94 41.41 -36.43
C TYR A 5 -26.45 41.13 -36.28
N ARG A 6 -25.57 41.90 -36.92
CA ARG A 6 -24.11 41.76 -36.78
C ARG A 6 -23.60 42.21 -35.40
N CYS A 7 -24.20 43.25 -34.82
CA CYS A 7 -23.89 43.65 -33.44
C CYS A 7 -24.43 42.66 -32.41
N CYS A 8 -25.64 42.12 -32.61
CA CYS A 8 -26.19 41.07 -31.75
C CYS A 8 -25.37 39.79 -31.80
N TRP A 9 -24.86 39.39 -32.98
CA TRP A 9 -23.99 38.22 -33.12
C TRP A 9 -22.62 38.39 -32.47
N ALA A 10 -22.05 39.60 -32.53
CA ALA A 10 -20.79 39.92 -31.85
C ALA A 10 -20.94 39.92 -30.32
N ILE A 11 -22.09 40.37 -29.80
CA ILE A 11 -22.37 40.38 -28.36
C ILE A 11 -22.64 38.95 -27.85
N THR A 12 -23.32 38.09 -28.62
CA THR A 12 -23.53 36.68 -28.24
C THR A 12 -22.24 35.86 -28.23
N LEU A 13 -21.28 36.16 -29.11
CA LEU A 13 -19.97 35.49 -29.11
C LEU A 13 -19.08 35.94 -27.94
N LEU A 14 -19.21 37.20 -27.49
CA LEU A 14 -18.41 37.73 -26.39
C LEU A 14 -18.88 37.25 -25.00
N VAL A 15 -20.17 36.92 -24.84
CA VAL A 15 -20.72 36.33 -23.60
C VAL A 15 -20.38 34.85 -23.47
N ALA A 16 -20.25 34.10 -24.57
CA ALA A 16 -19.91 32.68 -24.54
C ALA A 16 -18.48 32.40 -24.03
N VAL A 17 -17.54 33.35 -24.22
CA VAL A 17 -16.15 33.21 -23.78
C VAL A 17 -15.96 33.45 -22.27
N LEU A 18 -16.90 34.17 -21.61
CA LEU A 18 -16.82 34.47 -20.18
C LEU A 18 -17.34 33.35 -19.28
N PHE A 19 -17.96 32.30 -19.83
CA PHE A 19 -18.54 31.20 -19.04
C PHE A 19 -17.65 29.94 -18.96
N THR A 20 -16.47 29.93 -19.60
CA THR A 20 -15.57 28.76 -19.63
C THR A 20 -14.53 28.75 -18.50
N GLY A 21 -14.61 29.66 -17.52
CA GLY A 21 -13.55 29.94 -16.55
C GLY A 21 -13.61 29.22 -15.18
N ALA A 22 -14.50 28.25 -14.97
CA ALA A 22 -14.57 27.54 -13.68
C ALA A 22 -14.93 26.06 -13.85
N VAL A 23 -14.08 25.30 -14.54
CA VAL A 23 -13.95 23.86 -14.25
C VAL A 23 -12.75 23.72 -13.33
N SER A 24 -13.00 23.65 -12.04
CA SER A 24 -12.04 23.09 -11.10
C SER A 24 -11.86 21.62 -11.45
N ILE A 25 -10.73 21.30 -12.08
CA ILE A 25 -10.24 19.92 -12.19
C ILE A 25 -9.86 19.52 -10.76
N GLN A 26 -10.81 18.96 -10.03
CA GLN A 26 -10.56 18.30 -8.77
C GLN A 26 -9.97 16.94 -9.12
N ALA A 27 -8.63 16.87 -9.21
CA ALA A 27 -7.90 15.62 -9.15
C ALA A 27 -8.05 15.09 -7.72
N GLU A 28 -9.18 14.45 -7.44
CA GLU A 28 -9.32 13.60 -6.27
C GLU A 28 -8.70 12.27 -6.66
N ASP A 29 -7.49 12.01 -6.15
CA ASP A 29 -6.93 10.67 -6.08
C ASP A 29 -7.81 9.85 -5.12
N GLN A 30 -9.03 9.51 -5.55
CA GLN A 30 -9.79 8.41 -4.98
C GLN A 30 -9.25 7.14 -5.64
N GLU A 31 -8.17 6.58 -5.09
CA GLU A 31 -7.90 5.17 -5.35
C GLU A 31 -9.15 4.39 -4.94
N PRO A 32 -9.75 3.58 -5.84
CA PRO A 32 -10.79 2.66 -5.47
C PRO A 32 -10.23 1.78 -4.36
N THR A 33 -10.73 1.94 -3.13
CA THR A 33 -10.46 0.99 -2.06
C THR A 33 -11.26 -0.27 -2.37
N GLU A 34 -10.78 -1.04 -3.35
CA GLU A 34 -11.31 -2.36 -3.64
C GLU A 34 -11.21 -3.19 -2.33
N PRO A 35 -12.32 -3.81 -1.88
CA PRO A 35 -12.27 -4.66 -0.71
C PRO A 35 -11.27 -5.79 -0.97
N MET A 36 -10.33 -5.97 -0.05
CA MET A 36 -9.37 -7.08 -0.16
C MET A 36 -10.14 -8.39 -0.14
N PRO A 37 -9.87 -9.33 -1.07
CA PRO A 37 -10.57 -10.60 -1.11
C PRO A 37 -10.26 -11.41 0.15
N GLU A 38 -11.30 -11.93 0.79
CA GLU A 38 -11.16 -12.87 1.90
C GLU A 38 -10.64 -14.23 1.39
N LEU A 39 -9.70 -14.82 2.12
CA LEU A 39 -9.16 -16.14 1.80
C LEU A 39 -10.07 -17.25 2.34
N THR A 40 -10.22 -18.32 1.57
CA THR A 40 -10.91 -19.54 2.02
C THR A 40 -10.10 -20.28 3.09
N ASP A 41 -10.77 -21.10 3.91
CA ASP A 41 -10.13 -21.91 4.96
C ASP A 41 -8.97 -22.77 4.44
N ASN A 42 -9.08 -23.33 3.23
CA ASN A 42 -8.01 -24.15 2.65
C ASN A 42 -6.80 -23.29 2.27
N GLN A 43 -7.03 -22.10 1.69
CA GLN A 43 -5.95 -21.16 1.37
C GLN A 43 -5.25 -20.65 2.63
N GLN A 44 -6.01 -20.35 3.69
CA GLN A 44 -5.43 -19.95 4.97
C GLN A 44 -4.58 -21.06 5.59
N LYS A 45 -5.03 -22.32 5.52
CA LYS A 45 -4.25 -23.48 5.99
C LYS A 45 -2.95 -23.67 5.21
N GLU A 46 -2.99 -23.54 3.89
CA GLU A 46 -1.79 -23.61 3.05
C GLU A 46 -0.77 -22.53 3.45
N LEU A 47 -1.24 -21.30 3.64
CA LEU A 47 -0.40 -20.19 4.11
C LEU A 47 0.13 -20.42 5.51
N ALA A 48 -0.70 -20.88 6.46
CA ALA A 48 -0.28 -21.17 7.83
C ALA A 48 0.90 -22.14 7.87
N ILE A 49 0.83 -23.24 7.10
CA ILE A 49 1.92 -24.22 6.98
C ILE A 49 3.20 -23.56 6.44
N MET A 50 3.08 -22.76 5.39
CA MET A 50 4.23 -22.07 4.78
C MET A 50 4.87 -21.06 5.74
N TYR A 51 4.07 -20.26 6.44
CA TYR A 51 4.56 -19.28 7.40
C TYR A 51 5.22 -19.95 8.60
N GLN A 52 4.65 -21.04 9.13
CA GLN A 52 5.26 -21.81 10.22
C GLN A 52 6.63 -22.35 9.80
N ASP A 53 6.73 -23.04 8.67
CA ASP A 53 8.01 -23.56 8.17
C ASP A 53 9.05 -22.45 7.94
N MET A 54 8.63 -21.31 7.37
CA MET A 54 9.50 -20.16 7.18
C MET A 54 10.02 -19.59 8.50
N PHE A 55 9.15 -19.41 9.50
CA PHE A 55 9.54 -18.88 10.80
C PHE A 55 10.43 -19.86 11.57
N ASP A 56 10.15 -21.16 11.51
CA ASP A 56 10.98 -22.17 12.15
C ASP A 56 12.38 -22.22 11.54
N LYS A 57 12.48 -22.16 10.22
CA LYS A 57 13.78 -22.01 9.52
C LYS A 57 14.51 -20.74 9.98
N ARG A 58 13.80 -19.61 10.09
CA ARG A 58 14.39 -18.34 10.54
C ARG A 58 14.87 -18.42 11.99
N LYS A 59 14.10 -19.04 12.89
CA LYS A 59 14.51 -19.32 14.28
C LYS A 59 15.77 -20.18 14.32
N GLY A 60 15.84 -21.23 13.49
CA GLY A 60 17.03 -22.07 13.37
C GLY A 60 18.28 -21.30 12.93
N ILE A 61 18.15 -20.39 11.96
CA ILE A 61 19.24 -19.49 11.54
C ILE A 61 19.70 -18.59 12.69
N ILE A 62 18.75 -18.00 13.43
CA ILE A 62 19.04 -17.16 14.60
C ILE A 62 19.81 -17.97 15.66
N SER A 63 19.38 -19.19 15.95
CA SER A 63 20.09 -20.09 16.88
C SER A 63 21.51 -20.38 16.41
N LYS A 64 21.74 -20.56 15.11
CA LYS A 64 23.09 -20.71 14.55
C LYS A 64 23.95 -19.46 14.72
N TYR A 65 23.39 -18.27 14.59
CA TYR A 65 24.15 -17.05 14.88
C TYR A 65 24.53 -16.91 16.36
N VAL A 66 23.71 -17.41 17.28
CA VAL A 66 24.10 -17.51 18.70
C VAL A 66 25.23 -18.51 18.90
N GLU A 67 25.13 -19.69 18.28
CA GLU A 67 26.17 -20.74 18.33
C GLU A 67 27.51 -20.24 17.79
N PHE A 68 27.50 -19.45 16.71
CA PHE A 68 28.70 -18.88 16.11
C PHE A 68 29.21 -17.63 16.84
N GLY A 69 28.53 -17.18 17.90
CA GLY A 69 28.90 -15.99 18.66
C GLY A 69 28.69 -14.67 17.91
N VAL A 70 27.97 -14.70 16.78
CA VAL A 70 27.63 -13.50 15.99
C VAL A 70 26.50 -12.71 16.65
N LEU A 71 25.62 -13.39 17.38
CA LEU A 71 24.46 -12.80 18.03
C LEU A 71 24.41 -13.17 19.51
N GLU A 72 24.15 -12.17 20.37
CA GLU A 72 23.91 -12.41 21.79
C GLU A 72 22.57 -13.11 22.00
N LYS A 73 22.53 -14.03 22.98
CA LYS A 73 21.32 -14.82 23.29
C LYS A 73 20.10 -13.95 23.59
N GLU A 74 20.26 -12.89 24.36
CA GLU A 74 19.14 -12.00 24.71
C GLU A 74 18.50 -11.35 23.48
N LYS A 75 19.33 -10.87 22.53
CA LYS A 75 18.85 -10.34 21.25
C LYS A 75 18.19 -11.42 20.41
N ALA A 76 18.73 -12.64 20.40
CA ALA A 76 18.11 -13.77 19.71
C ALA A 76 16.71 -14.07 20.26
N ASP A 77 16.56 -14.12 21.59
CA ASP A 77 15.27 -14.37 22.26
C ASP A 77 14.25 -13.28 21.91
N GLN A 78 14.66 -12.00 21.86
CA GLN A 78 13.81 -10.89 21.42
C GLN A 78 13.36 -11.04 19.96
N ILE A 79 14.28 -11.39 19.05
CA ILE A 79 13.93 -11.60 17.65
C ILE A 79 12.93 -12.76 17.53
N ILE A 80 13.16 -13.88 18.21
CA ILE A 80 12.25 -15.04 18.21
C ILE A 80 10.86 -14.62 18.68
N LYS A 81 10.76 -13.86 19.78
CA LYS A 81 9.48 -13.33 20.29
C LYS A 81 8.74 -12.51 19.24
N HIS A 82 9.45 -11.63 18.52
CA HIS A 82 8.84 -10.85 17.44
C HIS A 82 8.39 -11.70 16.25
N LEU A 83 9.05 -12.83 15.96
CA LEU A 83 8.57 -13.77 14.95
C LEU A 83 7.26 -14.43 15.39
N ASP A 84 7.15 -14.79 16.66
CA ASP A 84 5.94 -15.38 17.21
C ASP A 84 4.77 -14.38 17.21
N GLU A 85 5.02 -13.14 17.63
CA GLU A 85 4.04 -12.04 17.56
C GLU A 85 3.59 -11.78 16.12
N HIS A 86 4.52 -11.80 15.17
CA HIS A 86 4.20 -11.61 13.76
C HIS A 86 3.34 -12.75 13.19
N TYR A 87 3.63 -14.00 13.58
CA TYR A 87 2.78 -15.12 13.18
C TYR A 87 1.36 -14.99 13.73
N GLN A 88 1.21 -14.61 15.01
CA GLN A 88 -0.10 -14.37 15.62
C GLN A 88 -0.88 -13.28 14.88
N MET A 89 -0.23 -12.17 14.53
CA MET A 89 -0.85 -11.11 13.74
C MET A 89 -1.34 -11.59 12.36
N LEU A 90 -0.57 -12.46 11.70
CA LEU A 90 -0.96 -13.06 10.42
C LEU A 90 -2.11 -14.05 10.58
N GLU A 91 -2.17 -14.79 11.68
CA GLU A 91 -3.27 -15.71 11.95
C GLU A 91 -4.57 -14.94 12.25
N GLU A 92 -4.50 -13.90 13.09
CA GLU A 92 -5.64 -13.06 13.46
C GLU A 92 -6.23 -12.29 12.26
N ASN A 93 -5.40 -11.91 11.30
CA ASN A 93 -5.85 -11.20 10.10
C ASN A 93 -6.20 -12.11 8.92
N GLY A 94 -6.21 -13.43 9.12
CA GLY A 94 -6.52 -14.41 8.07
C GLY A 94 -5.48 -14.43 6.94
N PHE A 95 -4.23 -14.09 7.23
CA PHE A 95 -3.10 -14.00 6.30
C PHE A 95 -3.27 -12.97 5.17
N VAL A 96 -4.13 -11.96 5.37
CA VAL A 96 -4.35 -10.88 4.40
C VAL A 96 -3.33 -9.77 4.61
N ILE A 97 -2.57 -9.43 3.56
CA ILE A 97 -1.56 -8.36 3.61
C ILE A 97 -2.21 -7.02 3.26
N ASP A 98 -2.39 -6.15 4.26
CA ASP A 98 -2.86 -4.78 4.01
C ASP A 98 -1.76 -3.93 3.34
N ARG A 99 -2.05 -3.43 2.14
CA ARG A 99 -1.12 -2.60 1.34
C ARG A 99 -1.22 -1.11 1.64
N LYS A 100 -2.16 -0.67 2.47
CA LYS A 100 -2.58 0.74 2.61
C LYS A 100 -1.53 1.69 3.22
N HIS A 101 -0.37 1.18 3.68
CA HIS A 101 0.60 2.00 4.42
C HIS A 101 1.99 2.11 3.78
N HIS A 102 2.18 1.65 2.53
CA HIS A 102 3.45 1.79 1.82
C HIS A 102 3.54 3.04 0.94
N HIS A 103 3.25 4.22 1.49
CA HIS A 103 3.60 5.50 0.86
C HIS A 103 4.68 6.21 1.68
N GLY A 104 5.93 5.76 1.49
CA GLY A 104 7.11 6.34 2.14
C GLY A 104 8.26 6.50 1.15
N LYS A 105 8.36 7.70 0.57
CA LYS A 105 9.53 8.33 -0.07
C LYS A 105 10.65 7.40 -0.60
N HIS A 106 10.60 7.09 -1.89
CA HIS A 106 11.80 6.77 -2.66
C HIS A 106 12.63 8.05 -2.89
N GLU A 107 13.37 8.51 -1.88
CA GLU A 107 14.48 9.43 -2.13
C GLU A 107 15.71 8.59 -2.51
N GLY A 108 15.97 8.54 -3.81
CA GLY A 108 16.99 7.69 -4.42
C GLY A 108 18.39 7.97 -3.87
N LYS A 109 18.97 6.97 -3.20
CA LYS A 109 20.41 6.83 -3.01
C LYS A 109 20.81 5.35 -3.04
N PHE A 110 20.72 4.76 -4.22
CA PHE A 110 21.59 3.63 -4.56
C PHE A 110 22.74 4.19 -5.39
N THR A 111 23.78 4.68 -4.72
CA THR A 111 25.10 4.84 -5.34
C THR A 111 25.86 3.55 -5.09
N HIS A 112 26.23 2.87 -6.18
CA HIS A 112 27.02 1.64 -6.21
C HIS A 112 28.37 1.77 -5.51
#